data_AF-A0AA88ZG65-F1
#
_entry.id   AF-A0AA88ZG65-F1
#
_cell.length_a   1.000
_cell.length_b   1.000
_cell.length_c   1.000
_cell.angle_alpha   90.00
_cell.angle_beta   90.00
_cell.angle_gamma   90.00
#
_symmetry.space_group_name_H-M   'P 1'
#
loop_
_entity.id
_entity.type
_entity.pdbx_description
1 polymer ?
#
loop_
_entity_poly.entity_id
_entity_poly.type
_entity_poly.pdbx_seq_one_letter_code
_entity_poly.pdbx_strand_id
1 'polypeptide(L)'
;MTTNTLFSRNRIIAMVSFIAIIAISLMKSAMELEDAEQAYFSQWLRWGYDDQPPLYTWLQYGVNAILGVQILSFSIVRAIIFAFILVCLFRFSLSYLKSESKSNLVVFSLALVPVFIDFTFRRLSHTSLLCLLIIITYILIQKLIQKKSLINYLLLGIVIGLGVLSKYNYIFVLGALGVTMLIDKEVRQVLLNPRILMVIFPALLIAAPHFNWLLGNQNYLQELQSSVDLKTSMEGENSIPILSPIIAMVKNIIIIIAPLFVLIFLLKWRKKIDLKFAQQDWLFKMLIAQLIIIFLFFVMMGVNKTEERWFLPLLLPFLPLLMKVIDFKNVQKIERITFILFLVVVGIQTIRTPVEKIFNIPSDVHFGFQPISEILNSKYPKDIWVLPNVTYAGNIRLLNSSKEIYAKDDFSLPEFKLHGKTTVTVEIGKEQLKNQNPQDSILSFGRRKQAIYFLKRSE
;
A
#
# COMPACT_ATOMS: atom_id res chain seq x y z
N MET A 1 31.99 -22.24 12.71
CA MET A 1 30.93 -23.22 13.08
C MET A 1 29.57 -22.62 12.73
N THR A 2 29.07 -22.98 11.56
CA THR A 2 27.74 -22.61 11.06
C THR A 2 26.71 -23.54 11.71
N THR A 3 26.06 -23.07 12.77
CA THR A 3 24.86 -23.73 13.27
C THR A 3 23.79 -23.67 12.18
N ASN A 4 23.51 -24.83 11.59
CA ASN A 4 22.29 -25.10 10.81
C ASN A 4 21.08 -24.93 11.73
N THR A 5 20.68 -23.69 12.03
CA THR A 5 19.33 -23.41 12.47
C THR A 5 18.47 -23.40 11.22
N LEU A 6 17.57 -24.39 11.10
CA LEU A 6 16.74 -24.66 9.92
C LEU A 6 16.00 -23.43 9.35
N PHE A 7 15.84 -22.34 10.14
CA PHE A 7 15.36 -21.04 9.67
C PHE A 7 16.13 -19.86 10.30
N SER A 8 16.65 -18.95 9.46
CA SER A 8 17.18 -17.66 9.89
C SER A 8 16.07 -16.76 10.46
N ARG A 9 16.37 -15.92 11.45
CA ARG A 9 15.37 -15.11 12.20
C ARG A 9 14.43 -14.29 11.30
N ASN A 10 14.94 -13.71 10.23
CA ASN A 10 14.15 -12.99 9.24
C ASN A 10 13.10 -13.86 8.53
N ARG A 11 13.41 -15.13 8.21
CA ARG A 11 12.46 -16.07 7.61
C ARG A 11 11.37 -16.45 8.59
N ILE A 12 11.73 -16.64 9.87
CA ILE A 12 10.76 -16.89 10.94
C ILE A 12 9.77 -15.74 11.04
N ILE A 13 10.25 -14.50 11.10
CA ILE A 13 9.37 -13.34 11.15
C ILE A 13 8.49 -13.23 9.90
N ALA A 14 9.05 -13.45 8.70
CA ALA A 14 8.26 -13.44 7.47
C ALA A 14 7.13 -14.49 7.51
N MET A 15 7.43 -15.71 7.97
CA MET A 15 6.44 -16.79 8.10
C MET A 15 5.40 -16.49 9.19
N VAL A 16 5.82 -16.02 10.36
CA VAL A 16 4.91 -15.68 11.46
C VAL A 16 4.00 -14.52 11.07
N SER A 17 4.53 -13.46 10.43
CA SER A 17 3.71 -12.37 9.92
C SER A 17 2.76 -12.80 8.81
N PHE A 18 3.20 -13.69 7.92
CA PHE A 18 2.34 -14.27 6.87
C PHE A 18 1.12 -14.95 7.50
N ILE A 19 1.36 -15.84 8.47
CA ILE A 19 0.30 -16.57 9.19
C ILE A 19 -0.58 -15.59 9.96
N ALA A 20 0.01 -14.62 10.66
CA ALA A 20 -0.70 -13.64 11.46
C ALA A 20 -1.65 -12.75 10.63
N ILE A 21 -1.22 -12.30 9.45
CA ILE A 21 -2.05 -11.50 8.53
C ILE A 21 -3.27 -12.31 8.05
N ILE A 22 -3.08 -13.60 7.74
CA ILE A 22 -4.20 -14.48 7.36
C ILE A 22 -5.12 -14.67 8.57
N ALA A 23 -4.58 -15.02 9.73
CA ALA A 23 -5.34 -15.28 10.94
C ALA A 23 -6.22 -14.10 11.34
N ILE A 24 -5.68 -12.87 11.43
CA ILE A 24 -6.46 -11.69 11.78
C ILE A 24 -7.55 -11.38 10.74
N SER A 25 -7.27 -11.62 9.45
CA SER A 25 -8.24 -11.36 8.38
C SER A 25 -9.45 -12.28 8.49
N LEU A 26 -9.23 -13.57 8.79
CA LEU A 26 -10.29 -14.57 8.97
C LEU A 26 -11.16 -14.32 10.21
N MET A 27 -10.71 -13.49 11.15
CA MET A 27 -11.46 -13.12 12.35
C MET A 27 -12.41 -11.93 12.13
N LYS A 28 -12.38 -11.30 10.96
CA LYS A 28 -13.24 -10.14 10.61
C LYS A 28 -14.58 -10.62 10.05
N SER A 29 -15.68 -9.97 10.45
CA SER A 29 -17.03 -10.18 9.89
C SER A 29 -17.25 -9.39 8.59
N ALA A 30 -16.53 -8.27 8.42
CA ALA A 30 -16.54 -7.43 7.23
C ALA A 30 -15.12 -6.96 6.91
N MET A 31 -14.83 -6.81 5.62
CA MET A 31 -13.55 -6.30 5.16
C MET A 31 -13.52 -4.77 5.22
N GLU A 32 -12.36 -4.23 5.58
CA GLU A 32 -12.10 -2.79 5.58
C GLU A 32 -12.01 -2.26 4.14
N LEU A 33 -12.12 -0.93 4.00
CA LEU A 33 -12.18 -0.18 2.73
C LEU A 33 -11.34 -0.78 1.59
N GLU A 34 -10.02 -0.87 1.74
CA GLU A 34 -9.12 -1.29 0.64
C GLU A 34 -9.33 -2.76 0.22
N ASP A 35 -9.63 -3.68 1.14
CA ASP A 35 -9.91 -5.07 0.79
C ASP A 35 -11.28 -5.20 0.09
N ALA A 36 -12.28 -4.46 0.58
CA ALA A 36 -13.59 -4.41 -0.03
C ALA A 36 -13.53 -3.79 -1.44
N GLU A 37 -12.81 -2.68 -1.61
CA GLU A 37 -12.51 -2.08 -2.92
C GLU A 37 -11.92 -3.12 -3.88
N GLN A 38 -10.94 -3.90 -3.44
CA GLN A 38 -10.34 -4.92 -4.28
C GLN A 38 -11.31 -6.07 -4.57
N ALA A 39 -12.19 -6.45 -3.65
CA ALA A 39 -13.24 -7.43 -3.92
C ALA A 39 -14.22 -6.95 -4.99
N TYR A 40 -14.52 -5.66 -5.02
CA TYR A 40 -15.32 -5.03 -6.06
C TYR A 40 -14.57 -4.89 -7.39
N PHE A 41 -13.36 -4.33 -7.40
CA PHE A 41 -12.64 -4.02 -8.63
C PHE A 41 -12.11 -5.25 -9.36
N SER A 42 -11.71 -6.29 -8.62
CA SER A 42 -11.20 -7.56 -9.18
C SER A 42 -12.29 -8.43 -9.83
N GLN A 43 -13.45 -7.85 -10.14
CA GLN A 43 -14.45 -8.43 -11.05
C GLN A 43 -14.01 -8.30 -12.53
N TRP A 44 -13.15 -7.32 -12.85
CA TRP A 44 -12.78 -7.00 -14.23
C TRP A 44 -11.27 -6.76 -14.36
N LEU A 45 -10.71 -7.03 -15.54
CA LEU A 45 -9.37 -6.60 -15.95
C LEU A 45 -9.48 -5.29 -16.75
N ARG A 46 -9.29 -4.15 -16.09
CA ARG A 46 -9.31 -2.81 -16.67
C ARG A 46 -7.94 -2.18 -16.63
N TRP A 47 -7.71 -1.19 -17.48
CA TRP A 47 -6.45 -0.45 -17.50
C TRP A 47 -6.36 0.63 -16.40
N GLY A 48 -7.42 0.90 -15.63
CA GLY A 48 -7.38 1.74 -14.42
C GLY A 48 -8.63 1.52 -13.56
N TYR A 49 -8.51 1.85 -12.27
CA TYR A 49 -9.58 1.68 -11.27
C TYR A 49 -9.55 2.84 -10.29
N ASP A 50 -10.68 3.53 -10.09
CA ASP A 50 -10.75 4.71 -9.21
C ASP A 50 -9.52 5.61 -9.42
N ASP A 51 -8.81 6.03 -8.37
CA ASP A 51 -7.60 6.83 -8.45
C ASP A 51 -6.28 6.02 -8.49
N GLN A 52 -6.36 4.70 -8.74
CA GLN A 52 -5.22 3.79 -8.70
C GLN A 52 -4.90 3.12 -10.05
N PRO A 53 -3.61 2.92 -10.34
CA PRO A 53 -3.14 2.03 -11.40
C PRO A 53 -3.55 0.55 -11.20
N PRO A 54 -3.50 -0.28 -12.26
CA PRO A 54 -4.24 -1.54 -12.27
C PRO A 54 -3.53 -2.76 -11.67
N LEU A 55 -2.22 -2.70 -11.39
CA LEU A 55 -1.43 -3.90 -11.13
C LEU A 55 -1.89 -4.69 -9.90
N TYR A 56 -2.19 -4.02 -8.78
CA TYR A 56 -2.65 -4.71 -7.58
C TYR A 56 -3.96 -5.43 -7.85
N THR A 57 -4.89 -4.77 -8.54
CA THR A 57 -6.19 -5.35 -8.87
C THR A 57 -6.08 -6.52 -9.84
N TRP A 58 -5.18 -6.48 -10.81
CA TRP A 58 -4.90 -7.62 -11.69
C TRP A 58 -4.30 -8.81 -10.93
N LEU A 59 -3.38 -8.55 -10.00
CA LEU A 59 -2.84 -9.58 -9.14
C LEU A 59 -3.96 -10.23 -8.32
N GLN A 60 -4.85 -9.42 -7.73
CA GLN A 60 -5.99 -9.91 -6.97
C GLN A 60 -6.99 -10.67 -7.84
N TYR A 61 -7.27 -10.19 -9.06
CA TYR A 61 -8.10 -10.89 -10.05
C TYR A 61 -7.55 -12.30 -10.33
N GLY A 62 -6.25 -12.41 -10.59
CA GLY A 62 -5.60 -13.70 -10.83
C GLY A 62 -5.71 -14.66 -9.64
N VAL A 63 -5.54 -14.17 -8.41
CA VAL A 63 -5.71 -15.00 -7.21
C VAL A 63 -7.17 -15.39 -7.00
N ASN A 64 -8.11 -14.47 -7.23
CA ASN A 64 -9.54 -14.74 -7.11
C ASN A 64 -10.03 -15.76 -8.15
N ALA A 65 -9.41 -15.81 -9.33
CA ALA A 65 -9.72 -16.83 -10.34
C ALA A 65 -9.34 -18.25 -9.88
N ILE A 66 -8.37 -18.40 -8.97
CA ILE A 66 -7.89 -19.70 -8.47
C ILE A 66 -8.56 -20.06 -7.14
N LEU A 67 -8.64 -19.11 -6.21
CA LEU A 67 -9.09 -19.34 -4.83
C LEU A 67 -10.53 -18.87 -4.56
N GLY A 68 -11.18 -18.24 -5.54
CA GLY A 68 -12.47 -17.58 -5.38
C GLY A 68 -12.39 -16.20 -4.70
N VAL A 69 -13.50 -15.46 -4.73
CA VAL A 69 -13.63 -14.15 -4.07
C VAL A 69 -14.01 -14.37 -2.60
N GLN A 70 -13.02 -14.45 -1.73
CA GLN A 70 -13.19 -14.72 -0.30
C GLN A 70 -12.07 -14.07 0.52
N ILE A 71 -12.31 -13.84 1.82
CA ILE A 71 -11.38 -13.18 2.74
C ILE A 71 -9.96 -13.80 2.68
N LEU A 72 -9.89 -15.13 2.56
CA LEU A 72 -8.62 -15.85 2.46
C LEU A 72 -7.79 -15.38 1.24
N SER A 73 -8.41 -15.22 0.08
CA SER A 73 -7.74 -14.83 -1.18
C SER A 73 -7.06 -13.46 -1.07
N PHE A 74 -7.73 -12.48 -0.47
CA PHE A 74 -7.16 -11.13 -0.25
C PHE A 74 -6.06 -11.16 0.82
N SER A 75 -6.29 -11.91 1.91
CA SER A 75 -5.30 -12.01 2.98
C SER A 75 -4.00 -12.70 2.54
N ILE A 76 -4.07 -13.69 1.64
CA ILE A 76 -2.90 -14.35 1.04
C ILE A 76 -2.09 -13.36 0.21
N VAL A 77 -2.72 -12.59 -0.68
CA VAL A 77 -2.00 -11.59 -1.50
C VAL A 77 -1.24 -10.61 -0.60
N ARG A 78 -1.91 -10.08 0.41
CA ARG A 78 -1.30 -9.17 1.39
C ARG A 78 -0.17 -9.83 2.17
N ALA A 79 -0.38 -11.05 2.66
CA ALA A 79 0.62 -11.79 3.42
C ALA A 79 1.87 -12.11 2.58
N ILE A 80 1.68 -12.49 1.31
CA ILE A 80 2.76 -12.70 0.34
C ILE A 80 3.55 -11.40 0.17
N ILE A 81 2.89 -10.30 -0.20
CA ILE A 81 3.57 -9.01 -0.44
C ILE A 81 4.36 -8.59 0.81
N PHE A 82 3.76 -8.68 2.00
CA PHE A 82 4.43 -8.35 3.25
C PHE A 82 5.69 -9.21 3.48
N ALA A 83 5.57 -10.54 3.34
CA ALA A 83 6.70 -11.44 3.50
C ALA A 83 7.83 -11.14 2.49
N PHE A 84 7.47 -10.85 1.24
CA PHE A 84 8.43 -10.45 0.20
C PHE A 84 9.11 -9.11 0.53
N ILE A 85 8.40 -8.12 1.08
CA ILE A 85 9.00 -6.87 1.55
C ILE A 85 10.10 -7.18 2.58
N LEU A 86 9.82 -8.02 3.58
CA LEU A 86 10.80 -8.35 4.62
C LEU A 86 12.03 -9.07 4.04
N VAL A 87 11.81 -10.04 3.14
CA VAL A 87 12.88 -10.80 2.50
C VAL A 87 13.71 -9.91 1.59
N CYS A 88 13.08 -9.14 0.70
CA CYS A 88 13.78 -8.23 -0.21
C CYS A 88 14.54 -7.15 0.55
N LEU A 89 13.94 -6.55 1.59
CA LEU A 89 14.61 -5.55 2.41
C LEU A 89 15.84 -6.15 3.12
N PHE A 90 15.72 -7.35 3.67
CA PHE A 90 16.88 -8.05 4.24
C PHE A 90 17.98 -8.27 3.20
N ARG A 91 17.62 -8.74 1.99
CA ARG A 91 18.60 -9.02 0.92
C ARG A 91 19.30 -7.76 0.44
N PHE A 92 18.55 -6.66 0.29
CA PHE A 92 19.10 -5.34 -0.01
C PHE A 92 20.08 -4.90 1.08
N SER A 93 19.63 -4.94 2.34
CA SER A 93 20.42 -4.58 3.51
C SER A 93 21.70 -5.40 3.62
N LEU A 94 21.62 -6.72 3.39
CA LEU A 94 22.78 -7.62 3.48
C LEU A 94 23.83 -7.30 2.42
N SER A 95 23.39 -7.01 1.19
CA SER A 95 24.30 -6.61 0.12
C SER A 95 24.97 -5.26 0.42
N TYR A 96 24.22 -4.31 0.99
CA TYR A 96 24.71 -2.95 1.26
C TYR A 96 25.58 -2.87 2.52
N LEU A 97 25.14 -3.48 3.63
CA LEU A 97 25.80 -3.41 4.94
C LEU A 97 26.88 -4.47 5.14
N LYS A 98 26.83 -5.57 4.36
CA LYS A 98 27.73 -6.74 4.52
C LYS A 98 27.75 -7.30 5.95
N SER A 99 26.64 -7.14 6.67
CA SER A 99 26.47 -7.58 8.06
C SER A 99 25.08 -8.17 8.23
N GLU A 100 25.01 -9.45 8.57
CA GLU A 100 23.73 -10.16 8.79
C GLU A 100 22.95 -9.56 9.96
N SER A 101 23.60 -9.35 11.11
CA SER A 101 22.94 -8.77 12.29
C SER A 101 22.37 -7.37 12.03
N LYS A 102 23.14 -6.48 11.38
CA LYS A 102 22.60 -5.15 11.03
C LYS A 102 21.47 -5.24 10.00
N SER A 103 21.52 -6.20 9.08
CA SER A 103 20.45 -6.42 8.10
C SER A 103 19.18 -6.98 8.73
N ASN A 104 19.30 -7.84 9.73
CA ASN A 104 18.19 -8.27 10.57
C ASN A 104 17.58 -7.07 11.32
N LEU A 105 18.42 -6.18 11.89
CA LEU A 105 17.93 -4.96 12.53
C LEU A 105 17.15 -4.03 11.59
N VAL A 106 17.53 -3.93 10.31
CA VAL A 106 16.75 -3.18 9.31
C VAL A 106 15.33 -3.76 9.16
N VAL A 107 15.19 -5.07 9.12
CA VAL A 107 13.86 -5.70 9.03
C VAL A 107 13.11 -5.53 10.34
N PHE A 108 13.76 -5.74 11.47
CA PHE A 108 13.08 -5.70 12.77
C PHE A 108 12.66 -4.29 13.17
N SER A 109 13.35 -3.27 12.65
CA SER A 109 12.95 -1.87 12.85
C SER A 109 11.60 -1.54 12.21
N LEU A 110 11.13 -2.34 11.25
CA LEU A 110 9.77 -2.17 10.70
C LEU A 110 8.68 -2.37 11.76
N ALA A 111 8.91 -3.14 12.83
CA ALA A 111 7.98 -3.24 13.96
C ALA A 111 7.71 -1.90 14.65
N LEU A 112 8.63 -0.95 14.49
CA LEU A 112 8.59 0.39 15.07
C LEU A 112 8.17 1.45 14.06
N VAL A 113 7.69 1.04 12.88
CA VAL A 113 7.08 1.93 11.89
C VAL A 113 5.56 1.68 11.95
N PRO A 114 4.79 2.48 12.73
CA PRO A 114 3.40 2.15 13.05
C PRO A 114 2.52 2.01 11.81
N VAL A 115 2.63 2.94 10.86
CA VAL A 115 1.89 2.88 9.59
C VAL A 115 2.19 1.60 8.80
N PHE A 116 3.43 1.09 8.83
CA PHE A 116 3.78 -0.14 8.11
C PHE A 116 3.12 -1.36 8.75
N ILE A 117 3.25 -1.53 10.07
CA ILE A 117 2.71 -2.71 10.75
C ILE A 117 1.19 -2.66 10.82
N ASP A 118 0.63 -1.58 11.34
CA ASP A 118 -0.80 -1.50 11.60
C ASP A 118 -1.61 -1.54 10.29
N PHE A 119 -1.20 -0.79 9.27
CA PHE A 119 -1.97 -0.76 8.04
C PHE A 119 -1.74 -2.00 7.20
N THR A 120 -0.52 -2.56 7.11
CA THR A 120 -0.32 -3.75 6.27
C THR A 120 -0.95 -5.01 6.85
N PHE A 121 -1.27 -5.04 8.14
CA PHE A 121 -2.06 -6.13 8.73
C PHE A 121 -3.56 -5.99 8.47
N ARG A 122 -4.03 -4.80 8.07
CA ARG A 122 -5.45 -4.44 8.08
C ARG A 122 -6.02 -4.06 6.72
N ARG A 123 -5.30 -3.22 5.97
CA ARG A 123 -5.82 -2.51 4.80
C ARG A 123 -4.81 -2.14 3.72
N LEU A 124 -3.50 -2.03 3.96
CA LEU A 124 -2.58 -1.44 2.98
C LEU A 124 -2.30 -2.36 1.78
N SER A 125 -2.94 -2.11 0.63
CA SER A 125 -2.86 -2.94 -0.58
C SER A 125 -1.86 -2.38 -1.59
N HIS A 126 -2.26 -1.37 -2.37
CA HIS A 126 -1.46 -0.75 -3.44
C HIS A 126 -0.11 -0.21 -2.94
N THR A 127 -0.12 0.44 -1.77
CA THR A 127 1.10 1.00 -1.18
C THR A 127 2.09 -0.08 -0.74
N SER A 128 1.62 -1.26 -0.31
CA SER A 128 2.51 -2.39 0.04
C SER A 128 3.19 -2.95 -1.20
N LEU A 129 2.45 -3.08 -2.30
CA LEU A 129 3.03 -3.50 -3.58
C LEU A 129 4.07 -2.48 -4.07
N LEU A 130 3.78 -1.18 -3.93
CA LEU A 130 4.72 -0.12 -4.22
C LEU A 130 6.00 -0.23 -3.37
N CYS A 131 5.88 -0.44 -2.05
CA CYS A 131 7.04 -0.68 -1.16
C CYS A 131 7.92 -1.80 -1.70
N LEU A 132 7.33 -2.95 -2.07
CA LEU A 132 8.05 -4.10 -2.59
C LEU A 132 8.80 -3.76 -3.87
N LEU A 133 8.12 -3.16 -4.85
CA LEU A 133 8.69 -2.84 -6.16
C LEU A 133 9.82 -1.81 -6.03
N ILE A 134 9.67 -0.81 -5.17
CA ILE A 134 10.75 0.14 -4.89
C ILE A 134 11.97 -0.57 -4.29
N ILE A 135 11.80 -1.44 -3.29
CA ILE A 135 12.93 -2.17 -2.70
C ILE A 135 13.64 -3.02 -3.77
N ILE A 136 12.89 -3.68 -4.65
CA ILE A 136 13.46 -4.45 -5.77
C ILE A 136 14.23 -3.53 -6.72
N THR A 137 13.74 -2.32 -7.00
CA THR A 137 14.47 -1.30 -7.78
C THR A 137 15.81 -0.97 -7.13
N TYR A 138 15.86 -0.69 -5.83
CA TYR A 138 17.12 -0.43 -5.12
C TYR A 138 18.08 -1.64 -5.16
N ILE A 139 17.57 -2.87 -5.05
CA ILE A 139 18.38 -4.09 -5.23
C ILE A 139 19.00 -4.14 -6.64
N LEU A 140 18.22 -3.83 -7.68
CA LEU A 140 18.68 -3.88 -9.06
C LEU A 140 19.69 -2.76 -9.37
N ILE A 141 19.47 -1.54 -8.86
CA ILE A 141 20.45 -0.44 -8.95
C ILE A 141 21.76 -0.85 -8.27
N GLN A 142 21.71 -1.39 -7.05
CA GLN A 142 22.90 -1.86 -6.35
C GLN A 142 23.65 -2.96 -7.13
N LYS A 143 22.91 -3.93 -7.68
CA LYS A 143 23.51 -4.98 -8.53
C LYS A 143 24.14 -4.40 -9.79
N LEU A 144 23.54 -3.39 -10.42
CA LEU A 144 24.06 -2.73 -11.61
C LEU A 144 25.31 -1.89 -11.33
N ILE A 145 25.37 -1.24 -10.15
CA ILE A 145 26.57 -0.56 -9.66
C ILE A 145 27.74 -1.57 -9.55
N GLN A 146 27.48 -2.74 -8.97
CA GLN A 146 28.49 -3.81 -8.83
C GLN A 146 28.86 -4.43 -10.19
N LYS A 147 27.85 -4.75 -11.01
CA LYS A 147 28.02 -5.37 -12.34
C LYS A 147 26.88 -4.96 -13.25
N LYS A 148 27.22 -4.23 -14.31
CA LYS A 148 26.32 -3.69 -15.35
C LYS A 148 25.75 -4.79 -16.27
N SER A 149 25.13 -5.81 -15.69
CA SER A 149 24.58 -6.99 -16.37
C SER A 149 23.37 -6.65 -17.22
N LEU A 150 23.30 -7.20 -18.43
CA LEU A 150 22.17 -7.07 -19.34
C LEU A 150 20.86 -7.54 -18.70
N ILE A 151 20.89 -8.68 -18.01
CA ILE A 151 19.72 -9.26 -17.32
C ILE A 151 19.21 -8.29 -16.25
N ASN A 152 20.10 -7.63 -15.51
CA ASN A 152 19.68 -6.68 -14.47
C ASN A 152 19.07 -5.40 -15.07
N TYR A 153 19.50 -4.96 -16.25
CA TYR A 153 18.84 -3.86 -16.97
C TYR A 153 17.44 -4.26 -17.45
N LEU A 154 17.29 -5.44 -18.06
CA LEU A 154 15.97 -5.95 -18.46
C LEU A 154 15.02 -6.06 -17.26
N LEU A 155 15.48 -6.66 -16.16
CA LEU A 155 14.71 -6.76 -14.93
C LEU A 155 14.37 -5.38 -14.34
N LEU A 156 15.28 -4.41 -14.42
CA LEU A 156 15.01 -3.05 -13.96
C LEU A 156 13.87 -2.42 -14.77
N GLY A 157 13.85 -2.59 -16.10
CA GLY A 157 12.77 -2.07 -16.92
C GLY A 157 11.41 -2.75 -16.63
N ILE A 158 11.41 -4.07 -16.40
CA ILE A 158 10.21 -4.79 -15.96
C ILE A 158 9.69 -4.21 -14.64
N VAL A 159 10.57 -4.06 -13.64
CA VAL A 159 10.18 -3.54 -12.31
C VAL A 159 9.75 -2.08 -12.38
N ILE A 160 10.32 -1.27 -13.27
CA ILE A 160 9.87 0.10 -13.51
C ILE A 160 8.47 0.12 -14.09
N GLY A 161 8.20 -0.69 -15.13
CA GLY A 161 6.86 -0.81 -15.70
C GLY A 161 5.82 -1.24 -14.66
N LEU A 162 6.13 -2.28 -13.88
CA LEU A 162 5.28 -2.75 -12.79
C LEU A 162 5.14 -1.69 -11.68
N GLY A 163 6.20 -0.96 -11.36
CA GLY A 163 6.21 0.11 -10.35
C GLY A 163 5.22 1.21 -10.70
N VAL A 164 5.26 1.67 -11.95
CA VAL A 164 4.30 2.65 -12.49
C VAL A 164 2.87 2.11 -12.42
N LEU A 165 2.65 0.85 -12.83
CA LEU A 165 1.32 0.22 -12.76
C LEU A 165 0.86 -0.14 -11.34
N SER A 166 1.72 -0.01 -10.31
CA SER A 166 1.34 -0.24 -8.92
C SER A 166 0.77 1.00 -8.25
N LYS A 167 1.38 2.17 -8.51
CA LYS A 167 0.98 3.46 -7.94
C LYS A 167 1.76 4.60 -8.60
N TYR A 168 1.10 5.72 -8.90
CA TYR A 168 1.72 6.87 -9.54
C TYR A 168 2.90 7.46 -8.76
N ASN A 169 2.91 7.34 -7.42
CA ASN A 169 4.02 7.78 -6.55
C ASN A 169 5.37 7.12 -6.87
N TYR A 170 5.39 6.03 -7.64
CA TYR A 170 6.64 5.41 -8.10
C TYR A 170 7.53 6.39 -8.90
N ILE A 171 6.92 7.39 -9.56
CA ILE A 171 7.65 8.41 -10.33
C ILE A 171 8.68 9.17 -9.49
N PHE A 172 8.45 9.35 -8.19
CA PHE A 172 9.38 10.06 -7.32
C PHE A 172 10.72 9.33 -7.19
N VAL A 173 10.70 7.98 -7.21
CA VAL A 173 11.94 7.18 -7.18
C VAL A 173 12.71 7.32 -8.49
N LEU A 174 12.01 7.39 -9.63
CA LEU A 174 12.63 7.64 -10.93
C LEU A 174 13.24 9.05 -11.02
N GLY A 175 12.53 10.06 -10.52
CA GLY A 175 13.05 11.43 -10.41
C GLY A 175 14.29 11.51 -9.52
N ALA A 176 14.25 10.86 -8.35
CA ALA A 176 15.40 10.80 -7.44
C ALA A 176 16.60 10.09 -8.06
N LEU A 177 16.37 9.01 -8.81
CA LEU A 177 17.40 8.29 -9.55
C LEU A 177 18.04 9.17 -10.63
N GLY A 178 17.23 9.94 -11.36
CA GLY A 178 17.68 10.93 -12.34
C GLY A 178 18.55 12.03 -11.73
N VAL A 179 18.11 12.64 -10.62
CA VAL A 179 18.90 13.64 -9.90
C VAL A 179 20.19 13.04 -9.35
N THR A 180 20.14 11.82 -8.81
CA THR A 180 21.32 11.15 -8.26
C THR A 180 22.38 10.86 -9.33
N MET A 181 21.96 10.62 -10.57
CA MET A 181 22.86 10.52 -11.74
C MET A 181 23.79 11.74 -11.87
N LEU A 182 23.29 12.92 -11.50
CA LEU A 182 24.04 14.18 -11.62
C LEU A 182 25.10 14.32 -10.52
N ILE A 183 24.89 13.72 -9.35
CA ILE A 183 25.74 13.91 -8.16
C ILE A 183 26.54 12.67 -7.75
N ASP A 184 26.23 11.48 -8.28
CA ASP A 184 26.92 10.24 -7.96
C ASP A 184 27.52 9.54 -9.18
N LYS A 185 28.81 9.25 -9.13
CA LYS A 185 29.56 8.64 -10.25
C LYS A 185 29.10 7.21 -10.53
N GLU A 186 28.78 6.41 -9.51
CA GLU A 186 28.42 5.01 -9.69
C GLU A 186 27.04 4.89 -10.35
N VAL A 187 26.07 5.67 -9.85
CA VAL A 187 24.73 5.75 -10.45
C VAL A 187 24.81 6.31 -11.87
N ARG A 188 25.63 7.35 -12.10
CA ARG A 188 25.86 7.91 -13.44
C ARG A 188 26.36 6.87 -14.43
N GLN A 189 27.32 6.04 -14.02
CA GLN A 189 27.85 4.99 -14.89
C GLN A 189 26.83 3.88 -15.19
N VAL A 190 25.84 3.66 -14.32
CA VAL A 190 24.74 2.73 -14.59
C VAL A 190 23.79 3.32 -15.61
N LEU A 191 23.38 4.57 -15.44
CA LEU A 191 22.34 5.20 -16.26
C LEU A 191 22.83 5.68 -17.62
N LEU A 192 24.12 6.05 -17.74
CA LEU A 192 24.75 6.39 -19.04
C LEU A 192 25.32 5.17 -19.77
N ASN A 193 25.17 3.96 -19.25
CA ASN A 193 25.58 2.77 -19.98
C ASN A 193 24.64 2.55 -21.17
N PRO A 194 25.13 2.24 -22.39
CA PRO A 194 24.26 1.98 -23.55
C PRO A 194 23.22 0.87 -23.33
N ARG A 195 23.49 -0.08 -22.42
CA ARG A 195 22.54 -1.13 -22.03
C ARG A 195 21.29 -0.59 -21.33
N ILE A 196 21.26 0.69 -20.93
CA ILE A 196 20.07 1.35 -20.39
C ILE A 196 18.89 1.31 -21.37
N LEU A 197 19.15 1.22 -22.68
CA LEU A 197 18.10 1.03 -23.69
C LEU A 197 17.27 -0.24 -23.44
N MET A 198 17.86 -1.26 -22.79
CA MET A 198 17.18 -2.49 -22.42
C MET A 198 16.24 -2.33 -21.23
N VAL A 199 16.29 -1.20 -20.52
CA VAL A 199 15.28 -0.82 -19.51
C VAL A 199 14.04 -0.27 -20.20
N ILE A 200 14.23 0.56 -21.24
CA ILE A 200 13.18 1.31 -21.91
C ILE A 200 12.16 0.35 -22.54
N PHE A 201 12.63 -0.65 -23.28
CA PHE A 201 11.75 -1.60 -23.99
C PHE A 201 10.72 -2.30 -23.06
N PRO A 202 11.13 -3.05 -22.02
CA PRO A 202 10.15 -3.71 -21.14
C PRO A 202 9.35 -2.72 -20.29
N ALA A 203 9.91 -1.58 -19.89
CA ALA A 203 9.17 -0.56 -19.15
C ALA A 203 8.01 0.00 -19.98
N LEU A 204 8.27 0.35 -21.24
CA LEU A 204 7.23 0.82 -22.17
C LEU A 204 6.24 -0.28 -22.52
N LEU A 205 6.70 -1.50 -22.78
CA LEU A 205 5.81 -2.61 -23.10
C LEU A 205 4.75 -2.85 -22.02
N ILE A 206 5.14 -2.69 -20.74
CA ILE A 206 4.25 -2.87 -19.59
C ILE A 206 3.39 -1.62 -19.34
N ALA A 207 3.99 -0.43 -19.34
CA ALA A 207 3.30 0.78 -18.89
C ALA A 207 2.55 1.53 -20.00
N ALA A 208 2.98 1.44 -21.26
CA ALA A 208 2.39 2.20 -22.36
C ALA A 208 0.90 1.90 -22.60
N PRO A 209 0.40 0.65 -22.50
CA PRO A 209 -1.04 0.39 -22.67
C PRO A 209 -1.91 1.13 -21.63
N HIS A 210 -1.47 1.19 -20.38
CA HIS A 210 -2.14 1.96 -19.34
C HIS A 210 -2.13 3.45 -19.65
N PHE A 211 -0.98 4.02 -20.04
CA PHE A 211 -0.91 5.44 -20.39
C PHE A 211 -1.74 5.81 -21.62
N ASN A 212 -1.78 4.93 -22.62
CA ASN A 212 -2.63 5.12 -23.80
C ASN A 212 -4.12 5.16 -23.40
N TRP A 213 -4.55 4.28 -22.50
CA TRP A 213 -5.91 4.30 -21.95
C TRP A 213 -6.18 5.54 -21.08
N LEU A 214 -5.25 5.87 -20.18
CA LEU A 214 -5.34 7.00 -19.25
C LEU A 214 -5.49 8.33 -19.99
N LEU A 215 -4.63 8.57 -20.98
CA LEU A 215 -4.64 9.81 -21.77
C LEU A 215 -5.79 9.88 -22.77
N GLY A 216 -6.37 8.74 -23.14
CA GLY A 216 -7.55 8.66 -24.01
C GLY A 216 -8.89 8.91 -23.30
N ASN A 217 -8.92 8.98 -21.97
CA ASN A 217 -10.15 9.10 -21.18
C ASN A 217 -10.19 10.42 -20.40
N GLN A 218 -10.69 11.48 -21.04
CA GLN A 218 -10.70 12.84 -20.46
C GLN A 218 -11.55 12.94 -19.18
N ASN A 219 -12.73 12.30 -19.16
CA ASN A 219 -13.59 12.29 -17.98
C ASN A 219 -12.87 11.66 -16.78
N TYR A 220 -12.19 10.53 -17.00
CA TYR A 220 -11.39 9.88 -15.96
C TYR A 220 -10.24 10.78 -15.46
N LEU A 221 -9.56 11.51 -16.34
CA LEU A 221 -8.50 12.44 -15.93
C LEU A 221 -9.03 13.58 -15.06
N GLN A 222 -10.22 14.11 -15.38
CA GLN A 222 -10.86 15.14 -14.57
C GLN A 222 -11.24 14.61 -13.18
N GLU A 223 -11.79 13.39 -13.11
CA GLU A 223 -12.11 12.74 -11.81
C GLU A 223 -10.86 12.35 -11.02
N LEU A 224 -9.78 11.98 -11.70
CA LEU A 224 -8.50 11.72 -11.06
C LEU A 224 -7.94 13.02 -10.44
N GLN A 225 -8.02 14.14 -11.17
CA GLN A 225 -7.63 15.45 -10.66
C GLN A 225 -8.48 15.86 -9.45
N SER A 226 -9.81 15.73 -9.55
CA SER A 226 -10.72 16.04 -8.43
C SER A 226 -10.40 15.20 -7.19
N SER A 227 -10.15 13.90 -7.37
CA SER A 227 -9.76 12.97 -6.29
C SER A 227 -8.43 13.36 -5.63
N VAL A 228 -7.44 13.81 -6.42
CA VAL A 228 -6.18 14.33 -5.89
C VAL A 228 -6.42 15.61 -5.10
N ASP A 229 -7.15 16.57 -5.67
CA ASP A 229 -7.43 17.88 -5.04
C ASP A 229 -8.16 17.72 -3.70
N LEU A 230 -9.16 16.82 -3.62
CA LEU A 230 -9.86 16.49 -2.38
C LEU A 230 -8.93 15.90 -1.31
N LYS A 231 -7.88 15.18 -1.72
CA LYS A 231 -6.93 14.53 -0.81
C LYS A 231 -5.83 15.47 -0.33
N THR A 232 -5.47 16.47 -1.14
CA THR A 232 -4.34 17.37 -0.89
C THR A 232 -4.74 18.75 -0.37
N SER A 233 -5.98 19.17 -0.57
CA SER A 233 -6.48 20.49 -0.15
C SER A 233 -6.91 20.50 1.33
N MET A 234 -6.76 21.67 1.97
CA MET A 234 -7.33 21.95 3.30
C MET A 234 -8.37 23.07 3.15
N GLU A 235 -9.58 22.87 3.65
CA GLU A 235 -10.60 23.92 3.71
C GLU A 235 -10.25 24.91 4.83
N GLY A 236 -10.18 26.21 4.51
CA GLY A 236 -10.32 27.29 5.49
C GLY A 236 -9.06 27.91 6.13
N GLU A 237 -7.83 27.59 5.72
CA GLU A 237 -6.61 28.25 6.24
C GLU A 237 -5.95 29.19 5.22
N ASN A 238 -5.51 30.37 5.68
CA ASN A 238 -4.59 31.27 4.98
C ASN A 238 -3.24 30.55 4.78
N SER A 239 -3.15 29.72 3.75
CA SER A 239 -1.98 28.91 3.48
C SER A 239 -0.84 29.76 2.92
N ILE A 240 0.34 29.67 3.55
CA ILE A 240 1.58 30.18 2.99
C ILE A 240 2.10 29.10 2.02
N PRO A 241 2.19 29.37 0.70
CA PRO A 241 2.33 28.33 -0.33
C PRO A 241 3.51 27.36 -0.17
N ILE A 242 4.59 27.81 0.48
CA ILE A 242 5.81 27.01 0.69
C ILE A 242 5.87 26.40 2.09
N LEU A 243 5.28 27.05 3.09
CA LEU A 243 5.44 26.63 4.48
C LEU A 243 4.52 25.46 4.83
N SER A 244 3.28 25.47 4.34
CA SER A 244 2.32 24.37 4.61
C SER A 244 2.78 23.02 4.05
N PRO A 245 3.30 22.89 2.81
CA PRO A 245 3.73 21.60 2.29
C PRO A 245 4.97 21.06 3.03
N ILE A 246 5.89 21.94 3.43
CA ILE A 246 7.07 21.56 4.24
C ILE A 246 6.64 21.02 5.58
N ILE A 247 5.77 21.74 6.31
CA ILE A 247 5.31 21.33 7.63
C ILE A 247 4.58 19.99 7.52
N ALA A 248 3.70 19.83 6.54
CA ALA A 248 2.96 18.58 6.32
C ALA A 248 3.91 17.40 6.04
N MET A 249 4.91 17.60 5.18
CA MET A 249 5.93 16.60 4.89
C MET A 249 6.76 16.24 6.12
N VAL A 250 7.35 17.25 6.79
CA VAL A 250 8.22 17.03 7.95
C VAL A 250 7.44 16.35 9.09
N LYS A 251 6.21 16.79 9.36
CA LYS A 251 5.32 16.17 10.34
C LYS A 251 5.14 14.67 10.07
N ASN A 252 4.77 14.30 8.84
CA ASN A 252 4.52 12.90 8.52
C ASN A 252 5.79 12.04 8.50
N ILE A 253 6.91 12.59 8.03
CA ILE A 253 8.21 11.91 8.13
C ILE A 253 8.57 11.68 9.61
N ILE A 254 8.39 12.68 10.48
CA ILE A 254 8.62 12.57 11.92
C ILE A 254 7.73 11.48 12.53
N ILE A 255 6.43 11.43 12.23
CA ILE A 255 5.54 10.42 12.81
C ILE A 255 5.99 9.00 12.43
N ILE A 256 6.38 8.78 11.18
CA ILE A 256 6.86 7.48 10.68
C ILE A 256 8.13 7.03 11.44
N ILE A 257 9.08 7.95 11.67
CA ILE A 257 10.40 7.63 12.23
C ILE A 257 10.49 7.82 13.75
N ALA A 258 9.56 8.53 14.39
CA ALA A 258 9.66 8.92 15.79
C ALA A 258 9.91 7.74 16.74
N PRO A 259 9.22 6.59 16.65
CA PRO A 259 9.50 5.45 17.54
C PRO A 259 10.92 4.89 17.35
N LEU A 260 11.45 4.91 16.12
CA LEU A 260 12.83 4.53 15.84
C LEU A 260 13.82 5.51 16.46
N PHE A 261 13.58 6.81 16.33
CA PHE A 261 14.43 7.84 16.94
C PHE A 261 14.43 7.76 18.46
N VAL A 262 13.28 7.50 19.09
CA VAL A 262 13.18 7.27 20.53
C VAL A 262 14.02 6.07 20.95
N LEU A 263 13.93 4.95 20.22
CA LEU A 263 14.76 3.77 20.52
C LEU A 263 16.26 4.08 20.37
N ILE A 264 16.66 4.74 19.29
CA ILE A 264 18.06 5.12 19.04
C ILE A 264 18.56 6.05 20.14
N PHE A 265 17.76 7.05 20.54
CA PHE A 265 18.07 7.95 21.65
C PHE A 265 18.28 7.19 22.95
N LEU A 266 17.36 6.28 23.31
CA LEU A 266 17.48 5.46 24.52
C LEU A 266 18.73 4.56 24.49
N LEU A 267 19.05 3.97 23.34
CA LEU A 267 20.26 3.16 23.17
C LEU A 267 21.53 4.00 23.29
N LYS A 268 21.53 5.23 22.76
CA LYS A 268 22.65 6.17 22.87
C LYS A 268 22.83 6.65 24.31
N TRP A 269 21.74 7.03 24.97
CA TRP A 269 21.73 7.44 26.38
C TRP A 269 22.26 6.34 27.30
N ARG A 270 21.86 5.08 27.05
CA ARG A 270 22.39 3.89 27.76
C ARG A 270 23.79 3.46 27.30
N LYS A 271 24.47 4.27 26.48
CA LYS A 271 25.81 4.03 25.93
C LYS A 271 25.93 2.65 25.26
N LYS A 272 24.87 2.15 24.62
CA LYS A 272 24.84 0.85 23.90
C LYS A 272 25.21 0.98 22.43
N ILE A 273 25.08 2.19 21.89
CA ILE A 273 25.47 2.51 20.53
C ILE A 273 26.31 3.78 20.50
N ASP A 274 27.07 3.92 19.42
CA ASP A 274 27.69 5.17 19.00
C ASP A 274 27.21 5.53 17.60
N LEU A 275 27.24 6.82 17.28
CA LEU A 275 26.78 7.34 15.99
C LEU A 275 28.02 7.81 15.24
N LYS A 276 28.18 7.36 13.99
CA LYS A 276 29.26 7.75 13.10
C LYS A 276 28.72 8.64 11.99
N PHE A 277 29.55 9.50 11.43
CA PHE A 277 29.15 10.21 10.22
C PHE A 277 28.88 9.22 9.08
N ALA A 278 27.76 9.41 8.39
CA ALA A 278 27.44 8.62 7.21
C ALA A 278 28.44 8.94 6.11
N GLN A 279 29.02 7.92 5.48
CA GLN A 279 29.71 8.11 4.21
C GLN A 279 28.68 8.53 3.16
N GLN A 280 28.99 9.58 2.40
CA GLN A 280 28.13 10.14 1.35
C GLN A 280 28.17 9.26 0.08
N ASP A 281 27.78 8.00 0.23
CA ASP A 281 27.67 7.06 -0.89
C ASP A 281 26.40 7.31 -1.72
N TRP A 282 26.21 6.48 -2.74
CA TRP A 282 25.08 6.60 -3.66
C TRP A 282 23.72 6.54 -2.94
N LEU A 283 23.57 5.74 -1.88
CA LEU A 283 22.29 5.57 -1.18
C LEU A 283 21.97 6.80 -0.32
N PHE A 284 22.98 7.39 0.32
CA PHE A 284 22.84 8.68 1.00
C PHE A 284 22.40 9.78 0.02
N LYS A 285 23.03 9.86 -1.15
CA LYS A 285 22.68 10.84 -2.18
C LYS A 285 21.28 10.62 -2.76
N MET A 286 20.88 9.35 -2.95
CA MET A 286 19.51 8.99 -3.32
C MET A 286 18.49 9.48 -2.30
N LEU A 287 18.77 9.37 -0.98
CA LEU A 287 17.87 9.87 0.06
C LEU A 287 17.67 11.39 -0.08
N ILE A 288 18.76 12.15 -0.24
CA ILE A 288 18.69 13.60 -0.38
C ILE A 288 17.92 13.97 -1.66
N ALA A 289 18.24 13.33 -2.79
CA ALA A 289 17.52 13.53 -4.05
C ALA A 289 16.03 13.22 -3.92
N GLN A 290 15.68 12.12 -3.24
CA GLN A 290 14.29 11.72 -2.99
C GLN A 290 13.53 12.76 -2.17
N LEU A 291 14.12 13.27 -1.09
CA LEU A 291 13.50 14.30 -0.25
C LEU A 291 13.31 15.61 -1.04
N ILE A 292 14.29 16.00 -1.86
CA ILE A 292 14.18 17.18 -2.72
C ILE A 292 13.06 17.02 -3.75
N ILE A 293 12.98 15.88 -4.44
CA ILE A 293 11.95 15.63 -5.45
C ILE A 293 10.53 15.67 -4.84
N ILE A 294 10.33 15.04 -3.68
CA ILE A 294 9.04 15.07 -2.98
C ILE A 294 8.71 16.50 -2.56
N PHE A 295 9.67 17.22 -1.99
CA PHE A 295 9.50 18.61 -1.58
C PHE A 295 9.09 19.51 -2.76
N LEU A 296 9.83 19.44 -3.87
CA LEU A 296 9.53 20.22 -5.07
C LEU A 296 8.15 19.90 -5.61
N PHE A 297 7.78 18.61 -5.68
CA PHE A 297 6.46 18.20 -6.13
C PHE A 297 5.35 18.78 -5.23
N PHE A 298 5.50 18.74 -3.91
CA PHE A 298 4.48 19.23 -2.98
C PHE A 298 4.33 20.75 -3.02
N VAL A 299 5.43 21.49 -3.20
CA VAL A 299 5.37 22.94 -3.39
C VAL A 299 4.71 23.27 -4.73
N MET A 300 5.10 22.60 -5.81
CA MET A 300 4.55 22.86 -7.15
C MET A 300 3.06 22.53 -7.25
N MET A 301 2.60 21.52 -6.52
CA MET A 301 1.20 21.07 -6.51
C MET A 301 0.37 21.70 -5.38
N GLY A 302 0.96 22.60 -4.56
CA GLY A 302 0.24 23.24 -3.45
C GLY A 302 -0.32 22.26 -2.42
N VAL A 303 0.37 21.15 -2.16
CA VAL A 303 -0.13 20.07 -1.31
C VAL A 303 -0.11 20.50 0.17
N ASN A 304 -1.29 20.72 0.73
CA ASN A 304 -1.44 21.18 2.12
C ASN A 304 -1.72 20.05 3.10
N LYS A 305 -2.34 18.97 2.63
CA LYS A 305 -2.63 17.76 3.40
C LYS A 305 -1.88 16.58 2.83
N THR A 306 -1.26 15.80 3.72
CA THR A 306 -0.50 14.61 3.35
C THR A 306 -0.75 13.50 4.37
N GLU A 307 -0.60 12.25 3.93
CA GLU A 307 -0.79 11.06 4.76
C GLU A 307 0.53 10.31 4.93
N GLU A 308 0.78 9.75 6.12
CA GLU A 308 2.01 9.00 6.44
C GLU A 308 2.29 7.87 5.41
N ARG A 309 1.23 7.18 4.97
CA ARG A 309 1.32 6.09 4.00
C ARG A 309 1.88 6.51 2.63
N TRP A 310 1.85 7.80 2.27
CA TRP A 310 2.42 8.27 1.00
C TRP A 310 3.95 8.27 1.01
N PHE A 311 4.56 8.48 2.18
CA PHE A 311 6.01 8.54 2.34
C PHE A 311 6.64 7.20 2.66
N LEU A 312 5.89 6.31 3.31
CA LEU A 312 6.33 4.96 3.69
C LEU A 312 7.13 4.23 2.59
N PRO A 313 6.60 4.05 1.35
CA PRO A 313 7.33 3.37 0.27
C PRO A 313 8.62 4.08 -0.14
N LEU A 314 8.67 5.40 0.01
CA LEU A 314 9.80 6.24 -0.39
C LEU A 314 10.90 6.27 0.68
N LEU A 315 10.58 6.01 1.95
CA LEU A 315 11.53 6.05 3.06
C LEU A 315 12.13 4.67 3.42
N LEU A 316 11.36 3.60 3.20
CA LEU A 316 11.71 2.24 3.60
C LEU A 316 13.09 1.76 3.06
N PRO A 317 13.48 2.02 1.80
CA PRO A 317 14.80 1.65 1.27
C PRO A 317 15.98 2.33 1.98
N PHE A 318 15.76 3.34 2.81
CA PHE A 318 16.84 4.07 3.50
C PHE A 318 17.07 3.60 4.94
N LEU A 319 16.30 2.64 5.45
CA LEU A 319 16.59 2.00 6.74
C LEU A 319 17.99 1.35 6.83
N PRO A 320 18.59 0.76 5.77
CA PRO A 320 19.97 0.30 5.80
C PRO A 320 20.97 1.45 6.05
N LEU A 321 20.73 2.63 5.49
CA LEU A 321 21.58 3.80 5.72
C LEU A 321 21.58 4.20 7.20
N LEU A 322 20.41 4.15 7.85
CA LEU A 322 20.28 4.36 9.30
C LEU A 322 21.14 3.35 10.10
N MET A 323 21.07 2.06 9.76
CA MET A 323 21.86 1.01 10.42
C MET A 323 23.36 1.07 10.10
N LYS A 324 23.75 1.70 8.99
CA LYS A 324 25.15 1.95 8.64
C LYS A 324 25.78 2.96 9.60
N VAL A 325 25.05 4.02 9.95
CA VAL A 325 25.48 5.11 10.85
C VAL A 325 25.62 4.66 12.31
N ILE A 326 24.85 3.66 12.72
CA ILE A 326 24.85 3.18 14.10
C ILE A 326 25.95 2.13 14.30
N ASP A 327 26.85 2.38 15.24
CA ASP A 327 27.81 1.40 15.73
C ASP A 327 27.31 0.76 17.02
N PHE A 328 27.18 -0.56 17.04
CA PHE A 328 26.58 -1.28 18.16
C PHE A 328 27.67 -1.95 18.99
N LYS A 329 27.69 -1.70 20.31
CA LYS A 329 28.63 -2.40 21.21
C LYS A 329 28.39 -3.90 21.29
N ASN A 330 27.13 -4.32 21.13
CA ASN A 330 26.74 -5.73 21.05
C ASN A 330 25.52 -5.86 20.13
N VAL A 331 25.78 -5.96 18.83
CA VAL A 331 24.72 -6.00 17.81
C VAL A 331 23.82 -7.23 17.96
N GLN A 332 24.37 -8.39 18.34
CA GLN A 332 23.63 -9.64 18.47
C GLN A 332 22.61 -9.58 19.61
N LYS A 333 22.93 -8.90 20.72
CA LYS A 333 21.99 -8.71 21.84
C LYS A 333 20.82 -7.81 21.41
N ILE A 334 21.10 -6.71 20.73
CA ILE A 334 20.06 -5.79 20.24
C ILE A 334 19.19 -6.48 19.19
N GLU A 335 19.80 -7.26 18.30
CA GLU A 335 19.10 -8.09 17.32
C GLU A 335 18.14 -9.09 17.99
N ARG A 336 18.57 -9.78 19.05
CA ARG A 336 17.69 -10.70 19.79
C ARG A 336 16.51 -9.99 20.45
N ILE A 337 16.73 -8.82 21.06
CA ILE A 337 15.68 -8.05 21.73
C ILE A 337 14.66 -7.53 20.70
N THR A 338 15.14 -6.95 19.59
CA THR A 338 14.28 -6.42 18.53
C THR A 338 13.54 -7.52 17.77
N PHE A 339 14.13 -8.71 17.62
CA PHE A 339 13.44 -9.91 17.12
C PHE A 339 12.24 -10.26 18.00
N ILE A 340 12.42 -10.35 19.33
CA ILE A 340 11.35 -10.65 20.27
C ILE A 340 10.28 -9.54 20.24
N LEU A 341 10.71 -8.26 20.22
CA LEU A 341 9.80 -7.13 20.09
C LEU A 341 8.94 -7.23 18.83
N PHE A 342 9.53 -7.59 17.69
CA PHE A 342 8.78 -7.79 16.45
C PHE A 342 7.71 -8.87 16.60
N LEU A 343 8.07 -10.02 17.19
CA LEU A 343 7.11 -11.10 17.43
C LEU A 343 5.98 -10.66 18.39
N VAL A 344 6.30 -9.89 19.43
CA VAL A 344 5.30 -9.34 20.36
C VAL A 344 4.37 -8.38 19.63
N VAL A 345 4.90 -7.48 18.80
CA VAL A 345 4.09 -6.55 18.00
C VAL A 345 3.17 -7.30 17.05
N VAL A 346 3.67 -8.33 16.35
CA VAL A 346 2.83 -9.19 15.50
C VAL A 346 1.77 -9.93 16.32
N GLY A 347 2.13 -10.43 17.50
CA GLY A 347 1.20 -11.07 18.43
C GLY A 347 0.07 -10.13 18.85
N ILE A 348 0.40 -8.90 19.27
CA ILE A 348 -0.56 -7.85 19.63
C ILE A 348 -1.50 -7.55 18.45
N GLN A 349 -0.96 -7.40 17.23
CA GLN A 349 -1.78 -7.16 16.05
C GLN A 349 -2.74 -8.33 15.82
N THR A 350 -2.27 -9.57 15.92
CA THR A 350 -3.08 -10.79 15.69
C THR A 350 -4.25 -10.90 16.66
N ILE A 351 -4.04 -10.60 17.95
CA ILE A 351 -5.08 -10.74 18.98
C ILE A 351 -6.02 -9.53 19.06
N ARG A 352 -5.70 -8.43 18.39
CA ARG A 352 -6.46 -7.17 18.49
C ARG A 352 -7.94 -7.35 18.16
N THR A 353 -8.28 -7.95 17.01
CA THR A 353 -9.68 -8.14 16.60
C THR A 353 -10.47 -9.03 17.56
N PRO A 354 -9.93 -10.18 18.05
CA PRO A 354 -10.53 -10.93 19.15
C PRO A 354 -10.75 -10.09 20.42
N VAL A 355 -9.75 -9.30 20.82
CA VAL A 355 -9.83 -8.43 22.01
C VAL A 355 -10.92 -7.38 21.84
N GLU A 356 -10.98 -6.69 20.69
CA GLU A 356 -12.04 -5.72 20.37
C GLU A 356 -13.43 -6.37 20.52
N LYS A 357 -13.59 -7.60 20.03
CA LYS A 357 -14.84 -8.37 20.13
C LYS A 357 -15.19 -8.73 21.58
N ILE A 358 -14.22 -9.21 22.37
CA ILE A 358 -14.44 -9.59 23.79
C ILE A 358 -14.84 -8.37 24.63
N PHE A 359 -14.21 -7.22 24.40
CA PHE A 359 -14.49 -5.99 25.14
C PHE A 359 -15.63 -5.15 24.53
N ASN A 360 -16.35 -5.66 23.54
CA ASN A 360 -17.42 -4.96 22.82
C ASN A 360 -16.99 -3.56 22.30
N ILE A 361 -15.74 -3.44 21.85
CA ILE A 361 -15.23 -2.20 21.26
C ILE A 361 -15.85 -2.07 19.86
N PRO A 362 -16.64 -1.01 19.58
CA PRO A 362 -17.33 -0.89 18.32
C PRO A 362 -16.34 -0.66 17.17
N SER A 363 -16.32 -1.59 16.21
CA SER A 363 -15.42 -1.58 15.05
C SER A 363 -16.18 -2.03 13.80
N ASP A 364 -15.92 -1.38 12.66
CA ASP A 364 -16.66 -1.65 11.41
C ASP A 364 -16.49 -3.11 10.94
N VAL A 365 -15.35 -3.74 11.26
CA VAL A 365 -15.05 -5.14 10.93
C VAL A 365 -15.94 -6.14 11.66
N HIS A 366 -16.69 -5.74 12.69
CA HIS A 366 -17.61 -6.61 13.42
C HIS A 366 -19.03 -6.62 12.84
N PHE A 367 -19.38 -5.62 12.00
CA PHE A 367 -20.71 -5.48 11.43
C PHE A 367 -20.73 -6.06 10.02
N GLY A 368 -21.18 -7.31 9.91
CA GLY A 368 -21.27 -7.99 8.62
C GLY A 368 -22.40 -7.47 7.73
N PHE A 369 -22.26 -7.71 6.43
CA PHE A 369 -23.17 -7.23 5.38
C PHE A 369 -24.30 -8.23 5.06
N GLN A 370 -24.46 -9.29 5.86
CA GLN A 370 -25.47 -10.34 5.68
C GLN A 370 -26.89 -9.77 5.57
N PRO A 371 -27.35 -8.82 6.42
CA PRO A 371 -28.72 -8.31 6.33
C PRO A 371 -29.04 -7.65 4.99
N ILE A 372 -28.07 -6.93 4.40
CA ILE A 372 -28.22 -6.32 3.08
C ILE A 372 -28.22 -7.41 2.01
N SER A 373 -27.29 -8.36 2.09
CA SER A 373 -27.17 -9.49 1.16
C SER A 373 -28.43 -10.36 1.13
N GLU A 374 -29.05 -10.61 2.28
CA GLU A 374 -30.27 -11.42 2.41
C GLU A 374 -31.45 -10.77 1.70
N ILE A 375 -31.66 -9.46 1.88
CA ILE A 375 -32.72 -8.70 1.17
C ILE A 375 -32.47 -8.73 -0.34
N LEU A 376 -31.23 -8.48 -0.77
CA LEU A 376 -30.85 -8.48 -2.18
C LEU A 376 -31.09 -9.84 -2.86
N ASN A 377 -30.71 -10.94 -2.20
CA ASN A 377 -30.91 -12.29 -2.73
C ASN A 377 -32.38 -12.71 -2.72
N SER A 378 -33.13 -12.41 -1.66
CA SER A 378 -34.51 -12.87 -1.51
C SER A 378 -35.49 -12.09 -2.38
N LYS A 379 -35.35 -10.76 -2.45
CA LYS A 379 -36.33 -9.88 -3.11
C LYS A 379 -35.90 -9.41 -4.49
N TYR A 380 -34.59 -9.34 -4.75
CA TYR A 380 -34.03 -8.79 -5.99
C TYR A 380 -33.01 -9.72 -6.70
N PRO A 381 -33.24 -11.05 -6.79
CA PRO A 381 -32.22 -11.98 -7.30
C PRO A 381 -31.88 -11.75 -8.77
N LYS A 382 -32.84 -11.29 -9.58
CA LYS A 382 -32.68 -11.07 -11.03
C LYS A 382 -32.24 -9.65 -11.41
N ASP A 383 -32.35 -8.71 -10.47
CA ASP A 383 -32.01 -7.32 -10.71
C ASP A 383 -30.48 -7.10 -10.60
N ILE A 384 -29.99 -6.05 -11.26
CA ILE A 384 -28.61 -5.57 -11.08
C ILE A 384 -28.50 -4.82 -9.75
N TRP A 385 -27.47 -5.11 -8.98
CA TRP A 385 -27.27 -4.50 -7.67
C TRP A 385 -26.28 -3.33 -7.77
N VAL A 386 -26.75 -2.13 -7.44
CA VAL A 386 -25.95 -0.90 -7.39
C VAL A 386 -25.84 -0.46 -5.93
N LEU A 387 -24.64 -0.53 -5.38
CA LEU A 387 -24.37 -0.26 -3.97
C LEU A 387 -23.87 1.18 -3.77
N PRO A 388 -24.01 1.75 -2.55
CA PRO A 388 -23.71 3.17 -2.31
C PRO A 388 -22.27 3.54 -2.63
N ASN A 389 -21.33 2.64 -2.33
CA ASN A 389 -19.92 2.81 -2.60
C ASN A 389 -19.21 1.46 -2.77
N VAL A 390 -17.96 1.51 -3.21
CA VAL A 390 -17.08 0.35 -3.40
C VAL A 390 -16.87 -0.48 -2.13
N THR A 391 -16.95 0.10 -0.92
CA THR A 391 -16.85 -0.66 0.33
C THR A 391 -18.07 -1.57 0.52
N TYR A 392 -19.27 -1.04 0.28
CA TYR A 392 -20.51 -1.82 0.34
C TYR A 392 -20.53 -2.86 -0.77
N ALA A 393 -20.22 -2.46 -2.00
CA ALA A 393 -20.17 -3.35 -3.15
C ALA A 393 -19.21 -4.53 -2.93
N GLY A 394 -18.02 -4.25 -2.43
CA GLY A 394 -17.00 -5.26 -2.10
C GLY A 394 -17.44 -6.26 -1.05
N ASN A 395 -18.01 -5.78 0.06
CA ASN A 395 -18.49 -6.66 1.12
C ASN A 395 -19.69 -7.52 0.68
N ILE A 396 -20.59 -6.97 -0.14
CA ILE A 396 -21.69 -7.76 -0.74
C ILE A 396 -21.14 -8.78 -1.74
N ARG A 397 -20.10 -8.43 -2.50
CA ARG A 397 -19.44 -9.33 -3.45
C ARG A 397 -18.76 -10.51 -2.77
N LEU A 398 -18.17 -10.32 -1.59
CA LEU A 398 -17.63 -11.43 -0.78
C LEU A 398 -18.71 -12.43 -0.36
N LEU A 399 -19.92 -11.96 -0.08
CA LEU A 399 -21.07 -12.81 0.26
C LEU A 399 -21.73 -13.43 -0.98
N ASN A 400 -21.49 -12.86 -2.17
CA ASN A 400 -22.12 -13.24 -3.45
C ASN A 400 -21.07 -13.35 -4.55
N SER A 401 -20.12 -14.27 -4.38
CA SER A 401 -18.88 -14.37 -5.17
C SER A 401 -19.08 -14.66 -6.66
N SER A 402 -20.27 -15.09 -7.08
CA SER A 402 -20.62 -15.31 -8.50
C SER A 402 -21.39 -14.14 -9.12
N LYS A 403 -22.04 -13.28 -8.32
CA LYS A 403 -22.88 -12.18 -8.83
C LYS A 403 -22.09 -10.91 -9.11
N GLU A 404 -22.14 -10.43 -10.35
CA GLU A 404 -21.56 -9.13 -10.72
C GLU A 404 -22.32 -7.99 -10.01
N ILE A 405 -21.57 -7.10 -9.37
CA ILE A 405 -22.09 -6.02 -8.52
C ILE A 405 -21.47 -4.69 -8.95
N TYR A 406 -22.23 -3.60 -8.82
CA TYR A 406 -21.86 -2.24 -9.22
C TYR A 406 -21.84 -1.30 -8.00
N ALA A 407 -21.02 -0.25 -8.07
CA ALA A 407 -20.92 0.80 -7.06
C ALA A 407 -21.13 2.17 -7.72
N LYS A 408 -21.78 3.09 -7.01
CA LYS A 408 -22.08 4.44 -7.55
C LYS A 408 -20.87 5.36 -7.67
N ASP A 409 -19.88 5.17 -6.82
CA ASP A 409 -18.67 5.99 -6.74
C ASP A 409 -17.55 5.45 -7.64
N ASP A 410 -17.78 4.39 -8.43
CA ASP A 410 -16.83 3.92 -9.42
C ASP A 410 -16.93 4.74 -10.72
N PHE A 411 -16.27 5.88 -10.75
CA PHE A 411 -16.14 6.72 -11.95
C PHE A 411 -15.25 6.12 -13.05
N SER A 412 -14.60 4.97 -12.78
CA SER A 412 -13.77 4.27 -13.76
C SER A 412 -14.54 3.23 -14.57
N LEU A 413 -15.83 3.00 -14.26
CA LEU A 413 -16.72 2.16 -15.07
C LEU A 413 -17.39 2.97 -16.19
N PRO A 414 -17.51 2.42 -17.40
CA PRO A 414 -18.32 3.05 -18.45
C PRO A 414 -19.81 3.06 -18.11
N GLU A 415 -20.47 4.22 -18.25
CA GLU A 415 -21.90 4.42 -17.91
C GLU A 415 -22.87 3.51 -18.70
N PHE A 416 -22.49 3.06 -19.89
CA PHE A 416 -23.38 2.30 -20.79
C PHE A 416 -23.81 0.90 -20.29
N LYS A 417 -23.20 0.36 -19.23
CA LYS A 417 -23.46 -1.02 -18.78
C LYS A 417 -24.83 -1.23 -18.11
N LEU A 418 -25.50 -0.15 -17.69
CA LEU A 418 -26.73 -0.22 -16.89
C LEU A 418 -28.02 0.04 -17.69
N HIS A 419 -27.92 0.59 -18.90
CA HIS A 419 -29.08 0.93 -19.73
C HIS A 419 -29.93 -0.29 -20.12
N GLY A 420 -31.26 -0.15 -20.03
CA GLY A 420 -32.23 -1.16 -20.47
C GLY A 420 -32.40 -2.33 -19.49
N LYS A 421 -31.91 -2.20 -18.25
CA LYS A 421 -31.94 -3.27 -17.25
C LYS A 421 -32.61 -2.81 -15.95
N THR A 422 -33.29 -3.74 -15.30
CA THR A 422 -33.86 -3.49 -13.97
C THR A 422 -32.75 -3.48 -12.92
N THR A 423 -32.63 -2.36 -12.21
CA THR A 423 -31.63 -2.15 -11.16
C THR A 423 -32.31 -2.04 -9.80
N VAL A 424 -31.64 -2.53 -8.77
CA VAL A 424 -31.92 -2.19 -7.38
C VAL A 424 -30.73 -1.41 -6.83
N THR A 425 -31.02 -0.18 -6.43
CA THR A 425 -30.06 0.75 -5.84
C THR A 425 -30.19 0.73 -4.32
N VAL A 426 -29.07 0.58 -3.63
CA VAL A 426 -29.00 0.68 -2.17
C VAL A 426 -28.51 2.08 -1.80
N GLU A 427 -29.21 2.75 -0.89
CA GLU A 427 -28.90 4.10 -0.40
C GLU A 427 -28.63 4.13 1.09
N ILE A 428 -27.76 5.05 1.54
CA ILE A 428 -27.48 5.32 2.95
C ILE A 428 -28.15 6.63 3.35
N GLY A 429 -29.06 6.58 4.33
CA GLY A 429 -29.76 7.74 4.86
C GLY A 429 -30.94 8.20 4.01
N LYS A 430 -31.88 8.94 4.64
CA LYS A 430 -33.11 9.40 3.98
C LYS A 430 -32.86 10.51 2.95
N GLU A 431 -31.80 11.29 3.13
CA GLU A 431 -31.46 12.44 2.26
C GLU A 431 -31.23 12.02 0.81
N GLN A 432 -30.71 10.80 0.59
CA GLN A 432 -30.42 10.27 -0.74
C GLN A 432 -31.66 9.78 -1.49
N LEU A 433 -32.82 9.69 -0.84
CA LEU A 433 -34.05 9.16 -1.46
C LEU A 433 -34.63 10.09 -2.53
N LYS A 434 -34.32 11.41 -2.51
CA LYS A 434 -34.81 12.41 -3.48
C LYS A 434 -36.30 12.23 -3.86
N ASN A 435 -37.17 12.09 -2.85
CA ASN A 435 -38.62 11.87 -2.97
C ASN A 435 -39.06 10.52 -3.57
N GLN A 436 -38.17 9.54 -3.67
CA GLN A 436 -38.52 8.17 -4.07
C GLN A 436 -38.94 7.34 -2.85
N ASN A 437 -39.98 6.53 -3.02
CA ASN A 437 -40.43 5.61 -1.98
C ASN A 437 -39.55 4.36 -1.97
N PRO A 438 -38.86 4.05 -0.86
CA PRO A 438 -38.08 2.83 -0.75
C PRO A 438 -39.00 1.61 -0.74
N GLN A 439 -38.60 0.55 -1.45
CA GLN A 439 -39.32 -0.72 -1.45
C GLN A 439 -39.00 -1.56 -0.21
N ASP A 440 -37.84 -1.32 0.40
CA ASP A 440 -37.40 -1.98 1.62
C ASP A 440 -36.43 -1.09 2.41
N SER A 441 -36.22 -1.39 3.69
CA SER A 441 -35.28 -0.65 4.54
C SER A 441 -34.69 -1.47 5.68
N ILE A 442 -33.45 -1.14 6.07
CA ILE A 442 -32.83 -1.57 7.33
C ILE A 442 -32.58 -0.31 8.16
N LEU A 443 -33.27 -0.14 9.28
CA LEU A 443 -33.25 1.13 10.02
C LEU A 443 -32.01 1.32 10.90
N SER A 444 -31.25 0.26 11.18
CA SER A 444 -30.05 0.31 12.01
C SER A 444 -28.99 -0.66 11.49
N PHE A 445 -28.13 -0.18 10.60
CA PHE A 445 -27.01 -0.93 10.02
C PHE A 445 -25.65 -0.36 10.43
N GLY A 446 -24.69 -1.25 10.68
CA GLY A 446 -23.30 -0.90 10.94
C GLY A 446 -23.03 -0.18 12.26
N ARG A 447 -21.76 0.20 12.46
CA ARG A 447 -21.28 0.90 13.66
C ARG A 447 -22.03 2.21 13.94
N ARG A 448 -22.41 2.93 12.88
CA ARG A 448 -23.08 4.24 12.95
C ARG A 448 -24.61 4.13 13.02
N LYS A 449 -25.18 2.91 13.07
CA LYS A 449 -26.63 2.65 13.07
C LYS A 449 -27.36 3.44 11.98
N GLN A 450 -26.81 3.40 10.77
CA GLN A 450 -27.36 4.12 9.61
C GLN A 450 -28.59 3.39 9.07
N ALA A 451 -29.56 4.16 8.57
CA ALA A 451 -30.67 3.60 7.82
C ALA A 451 -30.24 3.31 6.37
N ILE A 452 -30.52 2.11 5.88
CA ILE A 452 -30.27 1.66 4.51
C ILE A 452 -31.62 1.50 3.81
N TYR A 453 -31.71 1.94 2.55
CA TYR A 453 -32.93 1.88 1.76
C TYR A 453 -32.67 1.18 0.43
N PHE A 454 -33.68 0.48 -0.08
CA PHE A 454 -33.64 -0.24 -1.36
C PHE A 454 -34.62 0.39 -2.35
N LEU A 455 -34.10 0.83 -3.49
CA LEU A 455 -34.84 1.52 -4.55
C LEU A 455 -34.76 0.71 -5.84
N LYS A 456 -35.89 0.25 -6.35
CA LYS A 456 -35.93 -0.45 -7.64
C LYS A 456 -36.21 0.54 -8.77
N ARG A 457 -35.43 0.47 -9.84
CA ARG A 457 -35.59 1.28 -11.05
C ARG A 457 -35.60 0.38 -12.28
N SER A 458 -36.41 0.74 -13.26
CA SER A 458 -36.33 0.24 -14.63
C SER A 458 -35.81 1.41 -15.47
N GLU A 459 -34.56 1.32 -15.93
CA GLU A 459 -33.97 2.29 -16.85
C GLU A 459 -34.19 1.92 -18.31
#